data_AF-A0A920M5R9-F1
#
_entry.id   AF-A0A920M5R9-F1
#
_cell.length_a   1.000
_cell.length_b   1.000
_cell.length_c   1.000
_cell.angle_alpha   90.00
_cell.angle_beta   90.00
_cell.angle_gamma   90.00
#
_symmetry.space_group_name_H-M   'P 1'
#
loop_
_entity.id
_entity.type
_entity.pdbx_description
1 polymer ?
#
loop_
_entity_poly.entity_id
_entity_poly.type
_entity_poly.pdbx_seq_one_letter_code
_entity_poly.pdbx_strand_id
1 'polypeptide(L)' 'MTFQEIEKIILSDDQRGMSLLYENINKGFIKRSTDLVLGTKGTVFLCSGFYILNSKSPETDGPPGT' A
#
# COMPACT_ATOMS: atom_id res chain seq x y z
N MET A 1 17.64 2.54 -9.07
CA MET A 1 16.19 2.32 -9.10
C MET A 1 15.51 3.62 -8.68
N THR A 2 14.58 4.12 -9.49
CA THR A 2 13.80 5.35 -9.23
C THR A 2 12.49 5.02 -8.53
N PHE A 3 11.86 6.00 -7.88
CA PHE A 3 10.54 5.81 -7.27
C PHE A 3 9.47 5.35 -8.28
N GLN A 4 9.53 5.83 -9.51
CA GLN A 4 8.61 5.41 -10.58
C GLN A 4 8.85 3.95 -11.02
N GLU A 5 10.09 3.47 -10.97
CA GLU A 5 10.40 2.06 -11.22
C GLU A 5 9.85 1.17 -10.09
N ILE A 6 9.93 1.61 -8.83
CA ILE A 6 9.33 0.91 -7.69
C ILE A 6 7.81 0.84 -7.84
N GLU A 7 7.16 1.95 -8.22
CA GLU A 7 5.71 1.97 -8.49
C GLU A 7 5.32 0.93 -9.55
N LYS A 8 6.09 0.83 -10.63
CA LYS A 8 5.85 -0.18 -11.68
C LYS A 8 6.09 -1.61 -11.21
N ILE A 9 7.08 -1.85 -10.35
CA ILE A 9 7.35 -3.18 -9.77
C ILE A 9 6.19 -3.63 -8.89
N ILE A 10 5.69 -2.76 -8.02
CA ILE A 10 4.54 -3.06 -7.14
C ILE A 10 3.30 -3.44 -7.97
N LEU A 11 3.11 -2.80 -9.13
CA LEU A 11 1.99 -3.05 -10.02
C LEU A 11 2.22 -4.22 -10.99
N SER A 12 3.39 -4.86 -10.97
CA SER A 12 3.76 -5.89 -11.96
C SER A 12 3.06 -7.24 -11.76
N ASP A 13 2.58 -7.52 -10.56
CA ASP A 13 1.80 -8.72 -10.21
C ASP A 13 0.40 -8.32 -9.71
N ASP A 14 -0.28 -7.48 -10.48
CA ASP A 14 -1.61 -7.00 -10.12
C ASP A 14 -2.67 -8.10 -10.31
N GLN A 15 -3.15 -8.65 -9.19
CA GLN A 15 -4.23 -9.65 -9.16
C GLN A 15 -5.59 -9.06 -8.73
N ARG A 16 -5.61 -7.80 -8.29
CA ARG A 16 -6.78 -7.17 -7.64
C ARG A 16 -7.25 -5.89 -8.32
N GLY A 17 -6.66 -5.54 -9.47
CA GLY A 17 -7.02 -4.36 -10.25
C GLY A 17 -6.39 -3.06 -9.74
N MET A 18 -5.28 -3.14 -9.00
CA MET A 18 -4.54 -1.97 -8.50
C MET A 18 -3.95 -1.13 -9.64
N SER A 19 -3.66 -1.73 -10.79
CA SER A 19 -3.23 -1.04 -12.01
C SER A 19 -4.31 -0.08 -12.54
N LEU A 20 -5.60 -0.38 -12.33
CA LEU A 20 -6.71 0.52 -12.72
C LEU A 20 -6.73 1.77 -11.84
N LEU A 21 -6.39 1.63 -10.55
CA LEU A 21 -6.28 2.78 -9.65
C LEU A 21 -5.08 3.65 -10.00
N TYR A 22 -3.98 3.05 -10.45
CA TYR A 22 -2.77 3.79 -10.81
C TYR A 22 -3.05 4.92 -11.82
N GLU A 23 -3.92 4.69 -12.81
CA GLU A 23 -4.31 5.71 -13.80
C GLU A 23 -5.12 6.87 -13.22
N ASN A 24 -5.75 6.68 -12.08
CA ASN A 24 -6.64 7.65 -11.44
C ASN A 24 -6.01 8.36 -10.23
N ILE A 25 -4.77 8.01 -9.86
CA ILE A 25 -4.05 8.61 -8.73
C ILE A 25 -2.82 9.41 -9.17
N ASN A 26 -2.45 10.38 -8.33
CA ASN A 26 -1.23 11.15 -8.54
C ASN A 26 0.01 10.24 -8.46
N LYS A 27 0.77 10.14 -9.57
CA LYS A 27 2.04 9.41 -9.64
C LYS A 27 3.05 9.94 -8.61
N GLY A 28 4.08 9.15 -8.28
CA GLY A 28 5.04 9.52 -7.23
C GLY A 28 4.46 9.34 -5.81
N PHE A 29 3.48 8.45 -5.66
CA PHE A 29 2.89 8.11 -4.37
C PHE A 29 3.90 7.41 -3.46
N ILE A 30 4.80 6.58 -3.99
CA ILE A 30 5.84 5.94 -3.16
C ILE A 30 6.81 7.00 -2.62
N LYS A 31 7.20 7.97 -3.45
CA LYS A 31 8.09 9.06 -2.99
C LYS A 31 7.44 9.86 -1.86
N ARG A 32 6.21 10.34 -2.06
CA ARG A 32 5.50 11.15 -1.05
C ARG A 32 5.28 10.39 0.25
N SER A 33 4.92 9.11 0.19
CA SER A 33 4.77 8.27 1.38
C SER A 33 6.11 8.06 2.09
N THR A 34 7.20 7.84 1.35
CA THR A 34 8.56 7.70 1.91
C THR A 34 9.00 8.98 2.62
N ASP A 35 8.80 10.14 1.98
CA ASP A 35 9.14 11.43 2.58
C ASP A 35 8.37 11.67 3.89
N LEU A 36 7.08 11.30 3.93
CA LEU A 36 6.25 11.38 5.14
C LEU A 36 6.77 10.47 6.26
N VAL A 37 7.01 9.19 5.96
CA VAL A 37 7.44 8.20 6.95
C VAL A 37 8.82 8.56 7.51
N LEU A 38 9.79 8.84 6.64
CA LEU A 38 11.15 9.20 7.05
C LEU A 38 11.22 10.57 7.74
N GLY A 39 10.28 11.48 7.42
CA GLY A 39 10.16 12.77 8.08
C GLY A 39 9.46 12.71 9.44
N THR A 40 8.76 11.62 9.76
CA THR A 40 8.02 11.47 11.03
C THR A 40 8.96 11.10 12.17
N LYS A 41 8.81 11.76 13.32
CA LYS A 41 9.53 11.45 14.55
C LYS A 41 8.56 11.02 15.65
N GLY A 42 9.02 10.17 16.56
CA GLY A 42 8.21 9.65 17.66
C GLY A 42 7.60 8.28 17.35
N THR A 43 6.60 7.90 18.14
CA THR A 43 5.96 6.58 18.04
C THR A 43 4.97 6.53 16.87
N VAL A 44 5.12 5.53 16.01
CA VAL A 44 4.16 5.21 14.94
C VAL A 44 3.28 4.06 15.41
N PHE A 45 1.97 4.22 15.26
CA PHE A 45 1.00 3.16 15.52
C PHE A 45 0.64 2.49 14.19
N LEU A 46 0.94 1.20 14.07
CA LEU A 46 0.62 0.39 12.89
C LEU A 46 -0.66 -0.40 13.18
N CYS A 47 -1.66 -0.25 12.32
CA CYS A 47 -2.96 -0.89 12.48
C CYS A 47 -3.44 -1.50 11.17
N SER A 48 -4.03 -2.69 11.26
CA SER A 48 -4.53 -3.44 10.11
C SER A 48 -5.64 -4.40 10.52
N GLY A 49 -6.31 -4.97 9.52
CA GLY A 49 -7.43 -5.87 9.68
C GLY A 49 -8.67 -5.37 8.94
N PHE A 50 -9.18 -6.21 8.06
CA PHE A 50 -10.43 -5.96 7.34
C PHE A 50 -11.38 -7.14 7.59
N TYR A 51 -12.54 -6.91 8.22
CA TYR A 51 -13.45 -8.01 8.56
C TYR A 51 -14.30 -8.42 7.37
N ILE A 52 -14.23 -9.70 6.99
CA ILE A 52 -15.02 -10.26 5.89
C ILE A 52 -16.26 -10.95 6.47
N LEU A 53 -17.43 -10.39 6.18
CA LEU A 53 -18.72 -10.86 6.72
C LEU A 53 -19.00 -12.32 6.38
N ASN A 54 -18.73 -12.72 5.13
CA ASN A 54 -19.05 -14.06 4.65
C ASN A 54 -18.20 -15.16 5.31
N SER A 55 -16.93 -14.88 5.61
CA SER A 55 -16.04 -15.83 6.29
C SER A 55 -16.10 -15.70 7.81
N LYS A 56 -16.73 -14.64 8.33
CA LYS A 56 -16.72 -14.26 9.76
C LYS A 56 -15.30 -14.12 10.33
N SER A 57 -14.34 -13.73 9.49
CA SER A 57 -12.92 -13.66 9.83
C SER A 57 -12.28 -12.40 9.27
N PRO A 58 -11.14 -11.94 9.81
CA PRO A 58 -10.33 -10.93 9.12
C PRO A 58 -9.81 -11.48 7.77
N GLU A 59 -9.66 -10.58 6.81
CA GLU A 59 -8.96 -10.80 5.55
C GLU A 59 -7.46 -11.00 5.80
N THR A 60 -6.79 -11.70 4.88
CA THR A 60 -5.35 -11.93 4.91
C THR A 60 -4.53 -10.79 4.34
N ASP A 61 -5.14 -9.89 3.55
CA ASP A 61 -4.49 -8.71 2.99
C ASP A 61 -4.41 -7.59 4.05
N GLY A 62 -3.22 -7.01 4.20
CA GLY A 62 -2.90 -6.05 5.26
C GLY A 62 -1.98 -6.60 6.36
N PRO A 63 -2.38 -7.63 7.16
CA PRO A 63 -1.61 -8.07 8.32
C PRO A 63 -0.14 -8.43 8.04
N PRO A 64 0.23 -9.08 6.92
CA PRO A 64 1.64 -9.37 6.63
C PRO A 64 2.50 -8.13 6.32
N GLY A 65 1.88 -7.03 5.88
CA GLY A 65 2.57 -5.79 5.49
C GLY A 65 2.57 -4.69 6.57
N THR A 66 1.93 -4.96 7.71
CA THR A 66 1.86 -4.07 8.89
C THR A 66 2.98 -4.42 9.85
#